data_AF-A0A8H7XUD5-F1
#
_entry.id   AF-A0A8H7XUD5-F1
#
_cell.length_a   1.000
_cell.length_b   1.000
_cell.length_c   1.000
_cell.angle_alpha   90.00
_cell.angle_beta   90.00
_cell.angle_gamma   90.00
#
_symmetry.space_group_name_H-M   'P 1'
#
loop_
_entity.id
_entity.type
_entity.pdbx_description
1 polymer ?
#
loop_
_entity_poly.entity_id
_entity_poly.type
_entity_poly.pdbx_seq_one_letter_code
_entity_poly.pdbx_strand_id
1 'polypeptide(L)'
;MSAAHSTSTELIKTLGLEEHIEGGYFTVTDVQEEKIPSAFAGGEKRQLATSIYYLLSYDRPVGTFHMNKSVTYHVWHQGRAEYTLITPGNPPRIERKVIGPDASAGETRMLLVGTGVWKRSALLEVDMQAAESEEEREKINCLITEVVVPGFDWKDHRWMRREDLEGLFEGVLGGEEKVREFEKWVFSGSEEEMKEKVEGGR
;
A
#
# COMPACT_ATOMS: atom_id res chain seq x y z
N MET A 1 19.39 -23.57 1.88
CA MET A 1 19.59 -22.69 3.06
C MET A 1 18.36 -21.80 3.13
N SER A 2 17.65 -21.79 4.25
CA SER A 2 16.57 -20.80 4.45
C SER A 2 17.20 -19.42 4.37
N ALA A 3 16.70 -18.53 3.51
CA ALA A 3 17.11 -17.13 3.56
C ALA A 3 16.85 -16.63 4.99
N ALA A 4 17.82 -15.93 5.58
CA ALA A 4 17.66 -15.36 6.91
C ALA A 4 16.50 -14.37 6.86
N HIS A 5 15.44 -14.63 7.61
CA HIS A 5 14.30 -13.73 7.74
C HIS A 5 14.73 -12.57 8.65
N SER A 6 14.99 -11.41 8.06
CA SER A 6 15.45 -10.23 8.79
C SER A 6 14.35 -9.71 9.69
N THR A 7 14.71 -9.23 10.88
CA THR A 7 13.75 -8.57 11.77
C THR A 7 13.32 -7.21 11.23
N SER A 8 12.14 -6.73 11.65
CA SER A 8 11.64 -5.40 11.29
C SER A 8 12.65 -4.31 11.66
N THR A 9 13.22 -4.37 12.87
CA THR A 9 14.24 -3.41 13.34
C THR A 9 15.50 -3.41 12.48
N GLU A 10 15.99 -4.60 12.07
CA GLU A 10 17.15 -4.70 11.18
C GLU A 10 16.85 -4.10 9.80
N LEU A 11 15.68 -4.40 9.23
CA LEU A 11 15.26 -3.86 7.93
C LEU A 11 15.14 -2.34 7.96
N ILE A 12 14.45 -1.79 8.96
CA ILE A 12 14.28 -0.34 9.14
C ILE A 12 15.64 0.35 9.19
N LYS A 13 16.56 -0.18 10.00
CA LYS A 13 17.89 0.40 10.18
C LYS A 13 18.76 0.28 8.93
N THR A 14 18.81 -0.89 8.31
CA THR A 14 19.75 -1.16 7.20
C THR A 14 19.32 -0.55 5.88
N LEU A 15 18.01 -0.42 5.66
CA LEU A 15 17.45 0.20 4.47
C LEU A 15 17.15 1.69 4.65
N GLY A 16 17.26 2.23 5.87
CA GLY A 16 16.96 3.64 6.15
C GLY A 16 15.47 3.97 5.94
N LEU A 17 14.60 3.12 6.48
CA LEU A 17 13.16 3.30 6.38
C LEU A 17 12.66 4.30 7.43
N GLU A 18 11.69 5.11 7.03
CA GLU A 18 11.00 6.09 7.86
C GLU A 18 9.51 5.75 7.93
N GLU A 19 8.79 6.22 8.96
CA GLU A 19 7.35 5.98 9.05
C GLU A 19 6.60 6.55 7.84
N HIS A 20 5.74 5.73 7.23
CA HIS A 20 4.88 6.18 6.15
C HIS A 20 3.53 6.66 6.69
N ILE A 21 3.00 7.74 6.09
CA ILE A 21 1.75 8.38 6.49
C ILE A 21 0.52 7.47 6.36
N GLU A 22 0.54 6.57 5.38
CA GLU A 22 -0.54 5.59 5.20
C GLU A 22 -0.46 4.44 6.22
N GLY A 23 0.63 4.36 6.99
CA GLY A 23 1.00 3.24 7.84
C GLY A 23 2.14 2.41 7.23
N GLY A 24 2.81 1.64 8.06
CA GLY A 24 4.09 0.99 7.73
C GLY A 24 5.27 1.96 7.72
N TYR A 25 6.35 1.54 7.06
CA TYR A 25 7.60 2.28 6.86
C TYR A 25 7.98 2.28 5.37
N PHE A 26 8.71 3.30 4.92
CA PHE A 26 9.16 3.40 3.54
C PHE A 26 10.48 4.14 3.40
N THR A 27 11.11 4.01 2.23
CA THR A 27 12.16 4.94 1.79
C THR A 27 12.16 5.02 0.27
N VAL A 28 12.48 6.18 -0.30
CA VAL A 28 12.60 6.34 -1.75
C VAL A 28 13.93 5.73 -2.21
N THR A 29 13.85 4.77 -3.14
CA THR A 29 15.01 4.04 -3.64
C THR A 29 15.51 4.56 -4.98
N ASP A 30 14.60 5.06 -5.83
CA ASP A 30 14.95 5.65 -7.13
C ASP A 30 13.90 6.66 -7.58
N VAL A 31 14.38 7.74 -8.19
CA VAL A 31 13.57 8.75 -8.87
C VAL A 31 14.25 9.03 -10.20
N GLN A 32 13.68 8.52 -11.28
CA GLN A 32 14.27 8.70 -12.62
C GLN A 32 14.34 10.18 -12.99
N GLU A 33 15.46 10.64 -13.55
CA GLU A 33 15.62 12.06 -13.94
C GLU A 33 14.71 12.46 -15.11
N GLU A 34 14.52 11.54 -16.07
CA GLU A 34 13.71 11.79 -17.26
C GLU A 34 12.23 11.97 -16.90
N LYS A 35 11.59 12.94 -17.56
CA LYS A 35 10.17 13.24 -17.42
C LYS A 35 9.40 12.90 -18.69
N ILE A 36 8.35 12.08 -18.56
CA ILE A 36 7.46 11.70 -19.66
C ILE A 36 6.05 12.26 -19.45
N PRO A 37 5.29 12.56 -20.53
CA PRO A 37 3.87 12.85 -20.42
C PRO A 37 3.10 11.69 -19.78
N SER A 38 2.35 11.96 -18.71
CA SER A 38 1.54 10.93 -18.06
C SER A 38 0.20 10.75 -18.76
N ALA A 39 -0.09 9.51 -19.17
CA ALA A 39 -1.39 9.12 -19.70
C ALA A 39 -2.52 9.25 -18.67
N PHE A 40 -2.18 9.35 -17.37
CA PHE A 40 -3.13 9.38 -16.26
C PHE A 40 -3.31 10.79 -15.66
N ALA A 41 -2.54 11.77 -16.13
CA ALA A 41 -2.57 13.14 -15.63
C ALA A 41 -2.75 14.18 -16.76
N GLY A 42 -3.59 13.89 -17.74
CA GLY A 42 -3.90 14.83 -18.83
C GLY A 42 -2.70 15.26 -19.67
N GLY A 43 -1.66 14.42 -19.73
CA GLY A 43 -0.41 14.72 -20.44
C GLY A 43 0.59 15.57 -19.64
N GLU A 44 0.29 15.95 -18.39
CA GLU A 44 1.30 16.56 -17.52
C GLU A 44 2.50 15.64 -17.36
N LYS A 45 3.69 16.23 -17.29
CA LYS A 45 4.92 15.46 -17.14
C LYS A 45 5.06 14.92 -15.71
N ARG A 46 5.47 13.66 -15.61
CA ARG A 46 5.87 12.95 -14.38
C ARG A 46 7.25 12.33 -14.60
N GLN A 47 7.94 11.93 -13.53
CA GLN A 47 9.17 11.14 -13.71
C GLN A 47 8.86 9.87 -14.51
N LEU A 48 9.84 9.34 -15.23
CA LEU A 48 9.68 8.09 -15.97
C LEU A 48 9.21 6.97 -15.04
N ALA A 49 9.85 6.87 -13.87
CA ALA A 49 9.44 5.99 -12.78
C ALA A 49 9.92 6.56 -11.45
N THR A 50 9.28 6.10 -10.38
CA THR A 50 9.82 6.19 -9.01
C THR A 50 9.73 4.81 -8.38
N SER A 51 10.60 4.54 -7.41
CA SER A 51 10.50 3.35 -6.58
C SER A 51 10.76 3.62 -5.12
N ILE A 52 10.16 2.80 -4.28
CA ILE A 52 10.36 2.81 -2.83
C ILE A 52 10.60 1.40 -2.31
N TYR A 53 11.26 1.26 -1.17
CA TYR A 53 10.97 0.15 -0.26
C TYR A 53 9.75 0.49 0.57
N TYR A 54 8.91 -0.51 0.83
CA TYR A 54 7.78 -0.40 1.75
C TYR A 54 7.73 -1.63 2.67
N LEU A 55 7.57 -1.38 3.97
CA LEU A 55 7.59 -2.39 5.02
C LEU A 55 6.35 -2.25 5.90
N LEU A 56 5.59 -3.34 6.03
CA LEU A 56 4.67 -3.51 7.15
C LEU A 56 5.36 -4.32 8.25
N SER A 57 5.19 -3.91 9.50
CA SER A 57 5.74 -4.56 10.69
C SER A 57 4.65 -4.75 11.74
N TYR A 58 4.92 -5.54 12.78
CA TYR A 58 3.93 -5.84 13.81
C TYR A 58 3.33 -4.60 14.50
N ASP A 59 4.14 -3.57 14.74
CA ASP A 59 3.75 -2.30 15.36
C ASP A 59 3.02 -1.35 14.39
N ARG A 60 3.29 -1.46 13.08
CA ARG A 60 2.60 -0.71 12.01
C ARG A 60 2.09 -1.66 10.92
N PRO A 61 1.08 -2.50 11.24
CA PRO A 61 0.74 -3.67 10.44
C PRO A 61 -0.16 -3.35 9.25
N VAL A 62 -0.58 -2.11 9.07
CA VAL A 62 -1.61 -1.70 8.09
C VAL A 62 -1.14 -0.51 7.27
N GLY A 63 -1.32 -0.60 5.95
CA GLY A 63 -1.38 0.54 5.03
C GLY A 63 -2.84 0.84 4.69
N THR A 64 -3.33 2.02 5.08
CA THR A 64 -4.73 2.47 4.91
C THR A 64 -5.13 2.63 3.43
N PHE A 65 -6.44 2.71 3.16
CA PHE A 65 -6.93 2.83 1.79
C PHE A 65 -6.44 4.12 1.12
N HIS A 66 -5.78 3.95 -0.02
CA HIS A 66 -5.32 5.03 -0.88
C HIS A 66 -5.33 4.57 -2.35
N MET A 67 -5.15 5.52 -3.26
CA MET A 67 -5.19 5.31 -4.69
C MET A 67 -4.10 6.17 -5.36
N ASN A 68 -3.60 5.67 -6.47
CA ASN A 68 -2.76 6.43 -7.39
C ASN A 68 -3.38 6.41 -8.80
N LYS A 69 -3.25 7.51 -9.54
CA LYS A 69 -3.60 7.53 -10.97
C LYS A 69 -2.62 6.67 -11.78
N SER A 70 -1.33 6.68 -11.45
CA SER A 70 -0.34 5.84 -12.10
C SER A 70 -0.45 4.38 -11.66
N VAL A 71 -0.04 3.45 -12.53
CA VAL A 71 0.02 2.03 -12.17
C VAL A 71 1.15 1.80 -11.16
N THR A 72 0.93 0.88 -10.23
CA THR A 72 1.92 0.53 -9.20
C THR A 72 2.20 -0.97 -9.22
N TYR A 73 3.48 -1.32 -9.37
CA TYR A 73 4.00 -2.67 -9.28
C TYR A 73 4.53 -2.92 -7.88
N HIS A 74 4.07 -3.97 -7.21
CA HIS A 74 4.54 -4.38 -5.88
C HIS A 74 5.33 -5.67 -6.07
N VAL A 75 6.61 -5.65 -5.71
CA VAL A 75 7.54 -6.76 -5.87
C VAL A 75 7.96 -7.25 -4.50
N TRP A 76 7.71 -8.52 -4.22
CA TRP A 76 7.94 -9.14 -2.92
C TRP A 76 9.43 -9.37 -2.63
N HIS A 77 9.85 -9.10 -1.38
CA HIS A 77 11.18 -9.47 -0.86
C HIS A 77 11.12 -10.45 0.30
N GLN A 78 10.28 -10.17 1.31
CA GLN A 78 10.23 -10.95 2.55
C GLN A 78 8.83 -10.89 3.19
N GLY A 79 8.48 -11.94 3.93
CA GLY A 79 7.28 -11.97 4.76
C GLY A 79 6.01 -12.14 3.94
N ARG A 80 4.86 -11.65 4.44
CA ARG A 80 3.59 -11.68 3.69
C ARG A 80 2.58 -10.65 4.18
N ALA A 81 1.74 -10.17 3.27
CA ALA A 81 0.65 -9.25 3.57
C ALA A 81 -0.57 -9.50 2.66
N GLU A 82 -1.77 -9.30 3.19
CA GLU A 82 -3.00 -9.26 2.39
C GLU A 82 -3.20 -7.84 1.84
N TYR A 83 -3.48 -7.74 0.56
CA TYR A 83 -4.00 -6.55 -0.11
C TYR A 83 -5.49 -6.70 -0.33
N THR A 84 -6.28 -5.70 0.08
CA THR A 84 -7.67 -5.53 -0.39
C THR A 84 -7.69 -4.45 -1.45
N LEU A 85 -8.20 -4.79 -2.63
CA LEU A 85 -8.33 -3.90 -3.78
C LEU A 85 -9.80 -3.64 -4.06
N ILE A 86 -10.18 -2.38 -4.26
CA ILE A 86 -11.53 -1.99 -4.68
C ILE A 86 -11.42 -1.25 -6.00
N THR A 87 -11.84 -1.90 -7.08
CA THR A 87 -11.98 -1.28 -8.40
C THR A 87 -13.35 -0.60 -8.47
N PRO A 88 -13.41 0.72 -8.68
CA PRO A 88 -14.68 1.43 -8.84
C PRO A 88 -15.56 0.84 -9.95
N GLY A 89 -16.88 0.87 -9.74
CA GLY A 89 -17.89 0.31 -10.62
C GLY A 89 -19.25 0.27 -9.90
N ASN A 90 -20.30 -0.23 -10.55
CA ASN A 90 -21.57 -0.47 -9.89
C ASN A 90 -22.11 -1.88 -10.22
N PRO A 91 -21.93 -2.88 -9.32
CA PRO A 91 -21.24 -2.77 -8.03
C PRO A 91 -19.71 -2.65 -8.19
N PRO A 92 -18.99 -2.09 -7.19
CA PRO A 92 -17.53 -2.15 -7.15
C PRO A 92 -17.02 -3.59 -7.12
N ARG A 93 -15.88 -3.83 -7.75
CA ARG A 93 -15.21 -5.14 -7.71
C ARG A 93 -14.18 -5.15 -6.58
N ILE A 94 -14.37 -6.04 -5.63
CA ILE A 94 -13.47 -6.22 -4.48
C ILE A 94 -12.61 -7.46 -4.71
N GLU A 95 -11.31 -7.33 -4.51
CA GLU A 95 -10.36 -8.46 -4.53
C GLU A 95 -9.53 -8.50 -3.26
N ARG A 96 -9.16 -9.71 -2.85
CA ARG A 96 -8.13 -9.95 -1.83
C ARG A 96 -7.01 -10.77 -2.44
N LYS A 97 -5.77 -10.35 -2.20
CA LYS A 97 -4.56 -11.01 -2.70
C LYS A 97 -3.52 -11.03 -1.60
N VAL A 98 -2.81 -12.14 -1.43
CA VAL A 98 -1.67 -12.19 -0.50
C VAL A 98 -0.39 -12.07 -1.31
N ILE A 99 0.43 -11.07 -0.99
CA ILE A 99 1.80 -11.00 -1.47
C ILE A 99 2.67 -11.83 -0.51
N GLY A 100 3.44 -12.77 -1.04
CA GLY A 100 4.16 -13.75 -0.22
C GLY A 100 4.80 -14.87 -1.04
N PRO A 101 5.63 -15.74 -0.41
CA PRO A 101 6.38 -16.77 -1.12
C PRO A 101 5.60 -18.05 -1.45
N ASP A 102 4.49 -18.34 -0.77
CA ASP A 102 3.78 -19.64 -0.83
C ASP A 102 2.79 -19.72 -2.00
N ALA A 103 3.31 -20.18 -3.14
CA ALA A 103 2.50 -20.40 -4.34
C ALA A 103 1.42 -21.49 -4.15
N SER A 104 1.60 -22.44 -3.22
CA SER A 104 0.61 -23.49 -2.97
C SER A 104 -0.62 -22.96 -2.22
N ALA A 105 -0.44 -21.92 -1.42
CA ALA A 105 -1.50 -21.15 -0.78
C ALA A 105 -2.11 -20.05 -1.69
N GLY A 106 -1.63 -19.92 -2.93
CA GLY A 106 -2.10 -18.92 -3.88
C GLY A 106 -1.50 -17.51 -3.67
N GLU A 107 -0.41 -17.41 -2.90
CA GLU A 107 0.33 -16.15 -2.75
C GLU A 107 1.06 -15.78 -4.05
N THR A 108 1.25 -14.48 -4.27
CA THR A 108 2.00 -13.96 -5.41
C THR A 108 3.26 -13.23 -4.94
N ARG A 109 4.33 -13.31 -5.74
CA ARG A 109 5.54 -12.48 -5.52
C ARG A 109 5.47 -11.13 -6.22
N MET A 110 4.42 -10.90 -7.01
CA MET A 110 4.20 -9.65 -7.73
C MET A 110 2.72 -9.31 -7.77
N LEU A 111 2.37 -8.10 -7.35
CA LEU A 111 1.01 -7.56 -7.43
C LEU A 111 1.00 -6.28 -8.27
N LEU A 112 0.18 -6.25 -9.30
CA LEU A 112 -0.08 -5.05 -10.10
C LEU A 112 -1.37 -4.39 -9.64
N VAL A 113 -1.28 -3.12 -9.25
CA VAL A 113 -2.46 -2.29 -8.98
C VAL A 113 -2.59 -1.28 -10.12
N GLY A 114 -3.73 -1.33 -10.80
CA GLY A 114 -4.04 -0.46 -11.93
C GLY A 114 -4.41 0.96 -11.52
N THR A 115 -4.56 1.83 -12.52
CA THR A 115 -5.01 3.21 -12.35
C THR A 115 -6.37 3.28 -11.63
N GLY A 116 -6.50 4.17 -10.64
CA GLY A 116 -7.80 4.46 -10.01
C GLY A 116 -8.34 3.36 -9.10
N VAL A 117 -7.56 2.30 -8.84
CA VAL A 117 -7.91 1.23 -7.92
C VAL A 117 -7.52 1.65 -6.50
N TRP A 118 -8.46 1.54 -5.57
CA TRP A 118 -8.18 1.72 -4.15
C TRP A 118 -7.47 0.48 -3.61
N LYS A 119 -6.35 0.67 -2.92
CA LYS A 119 -5.58 -0.41 -2.28
C LYS A 119 -5.40 -0.12 -0.80
N ARG A 120 -5.48 -1.17 0.01
CA ARG A 120 -4.98 -1.21 1.40
C ARG A 120 -4.25 -2.51 1.62
N SER A 121 -3.27 -2.51 2.50
CA SER A 121 -2.46 -3.67 2.83
C SER A 121 -2.48 -3.92 4.35
N ALA A 122 -2.37 -5.18 4.76
CA ALA A 122 -2.23 -5.54 6.16
C ALA A 122 -1.41 -6.82 6.33
N LEU A 123 -0.62 -6.90 7.39
CA LEU A 123 -0.12 -8.19 7.87
C LEU A 123 -1.31 -9.09 8.21
N LEU A 124 -1.14 -10.40 8.04
CA LEU A 124 -2.25 -11.32 8.28
C LEU A 124 -2.47 -11.50 9.78
N GLU A 125 -3.73 -11.39 10.17
CA GLU A 125 -4.16 -11.55 11.56
C GLU A 125 -3.70 -12.89 12.17
N VAL A 126 -3.76 -13.98 11.38
CA VAL A 126 -3.31 -15.31 11.82
C VAL A 126 -1.81 -15.33 12.16
N ASP A 127 -0.98 -14.63 11.38
CA ASP A 127 0.46 -14.55 11.62
C ASP A 127 0.72 -13.69 12.87
N MET A 128 -0.01 -12.57 13.01
CA MET A 128 0.11 -11.70 14.18
C MET A 128 -0.33 -12.36 15.50
N GLN A 129 -1.39 -13.18 15.47
CA GLN A 129 -1.89 -13.91 16.64
C GLN A 129 -1.00 -15.09 17.03
N ALA A 130 -0.23 -15.65 16.08
CA ALA A 130 0.68 -16.75 16.34
C ALA A 130 1.97 -16.33 17.07
N ALA A 131 2.27 -15.03 17.15
CA ALA A 131 3.44 -14.53 17.85
C ALA A 131 3.22 -14.51 19.38
N GLU A 132 3.99 -15.30 20.11
CA GLU A 132 3.91 -15.40 21.57
C GLU A 132 5.02 -14.58 22.28
N SER A 133 6.02 -14.12 21.52
CA SER A 133 7.17 -13.37 22.01
C SER A 133 7.50 -12.15 21.16
N GLU A 134 8.20 -11.17 21.75
CA GLU A 134 8.72 -10.01 21.02
C GLU A 134 9.67 -10.40 19.89
N GLU A 135 10.44 -11.48 20.04
CA GLU A 135 11.34 -11.98 18.99
C GLU A 135 10.55 -12.50 17.77
N GLU A 136 9.42 -13.16 17.98
CA GLU A 136 8.54 -13.61 16.90
C GLU A 136 7.82 -12.45 16.23
N ARG A 137 7.36 -11.47 17.02
CA ARG A 137 6.76 -10.22 16.50
C ARG A 137 7.71 -9.48 15.57
N GLU A 138 8.99 -9.38 15.93
CA GLU A 138 10.01 -8.77 15.08
C GLU A 138 10.18 -9.48 13.73
N LYS A 139 9.83 -10.76 13.63
CA LYS A 139 9.89 -11.54 12.38
C LYS A 139 8.56 -11.50 11.61
N ILE A 140 7.49 -10.94 12.16
CA ILE A 140 6.22 -10.78 11.45
C ILE A 140 6.24 -9.42 10.75
N ASN A 141 6.62 -9.46 9.47
CA ASN A 141 6.70 -8.29 8.61
C ASN A 141 6.38 -8.65 7.16
N CYS A 142 6.33 -7.63 6.29
CA CYS A 142 6.25 -7.80 4.85
C CYS A 142 7.02 -6.67 4.16
N LEU A 143 8.15 -7.00 3.55
CA LEU A 143 8.98 -6.07 2.79
C LEU A 143 8.71 -6.24 1.30
N ILE A 144 8.46 -5.13 0.62
CA ILE A 144 8.27 -5.07 -0.83
C ILE A 144 9.03 -3.87 -1.43
N THR A 145 9.22 -3.89 -2.74
CA THR A 145 9.47 -2.68 -3.53
C THR A 145 8.19 -2.29 -4.24
N GLU A 146 7.82 -1.02 -4.19
CA GLU A 146 6.83 -0.46 -5.10
C GLU A 146 7.53 0.31 -6.23
N VAL A 147 7.05 0.14 -7.46
CA VAL A 147 7.47 0.92 -8.63
C VAL A 147 6.24 1.56 -9.23
N VAL A 148 6.25 2.89 -9.36
CA VAL A 148 5.14 3.67 -9.92
C VAL A 148 5.54 4.18 -11.30
N VAL A 149 4.69 3.94 -12.31
CA VAL A 149 4.97 4.31 -13.71
C VAL A 149 3.71 4.90 -14.38
N PRO A 150 3.79 6.12 -14.95
CA PRO A 150 4.82 7.14 -14.71
C PRO A 150 4.98 7.44 -13.22
N GLY A 151 6.17 7.90 -12.83
CA GLY A 151 6.60 8.09 -11.45
C GLY A 151 5.61 8.84 -10.55
N PHE A 152 5.65 8.52 -9.26
CA PHE A 152 4.80 9.08 -8.23
C PHE A 152 4.85 10.61 -8.22
N ASP A 153 3.68 11.22 -8.05
CA ASP A 153 3.50 12.63 -7.78
C ASP A 153 2.30 12.77 -6.85
N TRP A 154 2.41 13.62 -5.84
CA TRP A 154 1.35 13.83 -4.85
C TRP A 154 0.02 14.31 -5.48
N LYS A 155 0.05 14.94 -6.66
CA LYS A 155 -1.16 15.32 -7.41
C LYS A 155 -1.94 14.13 -7.95
N ASP A 156 -1.30 12.96 -8.02
CA ASP A 156 -1.87 11.72 -8.53
C ASP A 156 -2.27 10.76 -7.40
N HIS A 157 -1.89 11.09 -6.17
CA HIS A 157 -2.21 10.36 -4.97
C HIS A 157 -3.52 10.84 -4.33
N ARG A 158 -4.30 9.92 -3.78
CA ARG A 158 -5.46 10.24 -2.96
C ARG A 158 -5.64 9.21 -1.85
N TRP A 159 -5.80 9.69 -0.61
CA TRP A 159 -6.32 8.87 0.48
C TRP A 159 -7.83 8.70 0.36
N MET A 160 -8.34 7.52 0.72
CA MET A 160 -9.79 7.30 0.77
C MET A 160 -10.35 8.07 1.94
N ARG A 161 -11.35 8.91 1.69
CA ARG A 161 -12.19 9.52 2.72
C ARG A 161 -13.48 8.72 2.90
N ARG A 162 -14.23 9.03 3.97
CA ARG A 162 -15.50 8.36 4.26
C ARG A 162 -16.47 8.55 3.09
N GLU A 163 -16.51 9.74 2.51
CA GLU A 163 -17.38 10.08 1.39
C GLU A 163 -17.02 9.29 0.12
N ASP A 164 -15.72 9.03 -0.11
CA ASP A 164 -15.29 8.17 -1.21
C ASP A 164 -15.81 6.74 -1.03
N LEU A 165 -15.70 6.20 0.19
CA LEU A 165 -16.16 4.85 0.52
C LEU A 165 -17.68 4.73 0.39
N GLU A 166 -18.43 5.68 0.94
CA GLU A 166 -19.88 5.73 0.85
C GLU A 166 -20.33 5.85 -0.62
N GLY A 167 -19.68 6.72 -1.39
CA GLY A 167 -19.96 6.90 -2.81
C GLY A 167 -19.68 5.66 -3.67
N LEU A 168 -18.67 4.84 -3.33
CA LEU A 168 -18.43 3.57 -4.03
C LEU A 168 -19.60 2.59 -3.89
N PHE A 169 -20.29 2.60 -2.76
CA PHE A 169 -21.32 1.63 -2.43
C PHE A 169 -22.75 2.21 -2.44
N GLU A 170 -22.91 3.45 -2.90
CA GLU A 170 -24.23 4.09 -3.04
C GLU A 170 -25.12 3.30 -4.00
N GLY A 171 -26.33 2.95 -3.54
CA GLY A 171 -27.29 2.17 -4.33
C GLY A 171 -26.90 0.72 -4.60
N VAL A 172 -25.78 0.24 -4.04
CA VAL A 172 -25.33 -1.15 -4.17
C VAL A 172 -26.03 -2.03 -3.13
N LEU A 173 -26.56 -3.18 -3.54
CA LEU A 173 -27.14 -4.15 -2.62
C LEU A 173 -26.07 -4.64 -1.63
N GLY A 174 -26.31 -4.49 -0.33
CA GLY A 174 -25.33 -4.79 0.72
C GLY A 174 -24.24 -3.72 0.90
N GLY A 175 -24.39 -2.56 0.26
CA GLY A 175 -23.40 -1.47 0.31
C GLY A 175 -23.10 -0.99 1.73
N GLU A 176 -24.12 -0.80 2.57
CA GLU A 176 -23.92 -0.36 3.97
C GLU A 176 -23.06 -1.33 4.78
N GLU A 177 -23.17 -2.63 4.55
CA GLU A 177 -22.33 -3.63 5.21
C GLU A 177 -20.87 -3.48 4.76
N LYS A 178 -20.64 -3.21 3.47
CA LYS A 178 -19.29 -2.95 2.93
C LYS A 178 -18.69 -1.66 3.47
N VAL A 179 -19.50 -0.61 3.62
CA VAL A 179 -19.03 0.63 4.27
C VAL A 179 -18.60 0.35 5.71
N ARG A 180 -19.43 -0.33 6.51
CA ARG A 180 -19.07 -0.72 7.89
C ARG A 180 -17.84 -1.64 7.96
N GLU A 181 -17.66 -2.53 6.99
CA GLU A 181 -16.50 -3.42 6.90
C GLU A 181 -15.19 -2.63 6.71
N PHE A 182 -15.22 -1.59 5.88
CA PHE A 182 -14.01 -0.88 5.45
C PHE A 182 -13.75 0.46 6.13
N GLU A 183 -14.73 1.05 6.84
CA GLU A 183 -14.62 2.40 7.41
C GLU A 183 -13.43 2.57 8.37
N LYS A 184 -13.03 1.51 9.09
CA LYS A 184 -11.88 1.53 10.00
C LYS A 184 -10.52 1.67 9.30
N TRP A 185 -10.48 1.47 7.97
CA TRP A 185 -9.27 1.54 7.15
C TRP A 185 -9.23 2.76 6.23
N VAL A 186 -10.22 3.63 6.35
CA VAL A 186 -10.27 4.95 5.70
C VAL A 186 -9.29 5.88 6.43
N PHE A 187 -8.63 6.77 5.69
CA PHE A 187 -7.71 7.71 6.29
C PHE A 187 -8.46 8.72 7.18
N SER A 188 -8.03 8.84 8.44
CA SER A 188 -8.66 9.70 9.45
C SER A 188 -7.89 10.99 9.74
N GLY A 189 -6.80 11.25 9.02
CA GLY A 189 -6.00 12.47 9.19
C GLY A 189 -6.72 13.72 8.67
N SER A 190 -6.31 14.87 9.18
CA SER A 190 -6.79 16.19 8.81
C SER A 190 -6.31 16.63 7.41
N GLU A 191 -7.00 17.61 6.82
CA GLU A 191 -6.56 18.20 5.56
C GLU A 191 -5.22 18.93 5.66
N GLU A 192 -4.88 19.41 6.86
CA GLU A 192 -3.63 20.10 7.15
C GLU A 192 -2.45 19.13 7.14
N GLU A 193 -2.62 17.95 7.77
CA GLU A 193 -1.63 16.86 7.71
C GLU A 193 -1.39 16.38 6.27
N MET A 194 -2.44 16.34 5.43
CA MET A 194 -2.28 16.05 4.01
C MET A 194 -1.49 17.15 3.28
N LYS A 195 -1.84 18.43 3.50
CA LYS A 195 -1.21 19.57 2.80
C LYS A 195 0.26 19.74 3.16
N GLU A 196 0.62 19.69 4.44
CA GLU A 196 2.01 19.81 4.88
C GLU A 196 2.93 18.77 4.22
N LYS A 197 2.39 17.58 3.90
CA LYS A 197 3.15 16.49 3.28
C LYS A 197 3.18 16.55 1.76
N VAL A 198 2.10 16.99 1.13
CA VAL A 198 2.09 17.30 -0.31
C VAL A 198 3.06 18.45 -0.62
N GLU A 199 3.13 19.46 0.24
CA GLU A 199 4.00 20.63 0.09
C GLU A 199 5.43 20.39 0.60
N GLY A 200 5.60 19.53 1.60
CA GLY A 200 6.89 19.17 2.20
C GLY A 200 7.57 17.95 1.59
N GLY A 201 6.96 17.29 0.60
CA GLY A 201 7.44 16.05 -0.01
C GLY A 201 8.81 16.21 -0.66
N ARG A 202 9.83 15.59 -0.05
CA ARG A 202 11.03 15.13 -0.75
C ARG A 202 10.72 13.82 -1.47
#